data_AF-A0A2R6E7Z5-F1
#
_entry.id   AF-A0A2R6E7Z5-F1
#
_cell.length_a   1.000
_cell.length_b   1.000
_cell.length_c   1.000
_cell.angle_alpha   90.00
_cell.angle_beta   90.00
_cell.angle_gamma   90.00
#
_symmetry.space_group_name_H-M   'P 1'
#
loop_
_entity.id
_entity.type
_entity.pdbx_description
1 polymer ?
#
loop_
_entity_poly.entity_id
_entity_poly.type
_entity_poly.pdbx_seq_one_letter_code
_entity_poly.pdbx_strand_id
1 'polypeptide(L)' 'MPQELTYDLPLFLGAMLAAICLAAAALVYAVALPGSPTLALAYGFAALGVTFLGIGTVGAAVVGYLGD' A
#
# COMPACT_ATOMS: atom_id res chain seq x y z
N MET A 1 17.43 -21.00 7.26
CA MET A 1 16.11 -21.49 6.80
C MET A 1 15.73 -20.71 5.55
N PRO A 2 15.45 -21.35 4.41
CA PRO A 2 14.82 -20.65 3.28
C PRO A 2 13.48 -20.09 3.79
N GLN A 3 13.18 -18.82 3.50
CA GLN A 3 11.88 -18.27 3.86
C GLN A 3 10.85 -18.88 2.93
N GLU A 4 9.99 -19.75 3.48
CA GLU A 4 8.79 -20.19 2.76
C GLU A 4 7.97 -18.94 2.42
N LEU A 5 7.74 -18.74 1.12
CA LEU A 5 6.93 -17.65 0.60
C LEU A 5 5.46 -17.99 0.86
N THR A 6 5.04 -17.91 2.12
CA THR A 6 3.64 -18.10 2.54
C THR A 6 2.77 -16.99 1.94
N TYR A 7 1.55 -17.33 1.55
CA TYR A 7 0.51 -16.41 1.05
C TYR A 7 0.41 -15.09 1.84
N ASP A 8 0.61 -15.14 3.16
CA ASP A 8 0.52 -14.00 4.05
C ASP A 8 1.62 -12.96 3.85
N LEU A 9 2.80 -13.34 3.35
CA LEU A 9 3.94 -12.44 3.18
C LEU A 9 3.64 -11.29 2.19
N PRO A 10 3.21 -11.55 0.93
CA PRO A 10 2.89 -10.48 -0.01
C PRO A 10 1.71 -9.62 0.47
N LEU A 11 0.70 -10.22 1.10
CA LEU A 11 -0.45 -9.49 1.63
C LEU A 11 -0.04 -8.56 2.77
N PHE A 12 0.74 -9.06 3.73
CA PHE A 12 1.26 -8.29 4.86
C PHE A 12 2.13 -7.14 4.39
N LEU A 13 3.08 -7.40 3.50
CA LEU A 13 3.99 -6.36 3.00
C LEU A 13 3.23 -5.28 2.23
N GLY A 14 2.29 -5.68 1.37
CA GLY A 14 1.42 -4.75 0.64
C GLY A 14 0.56 -3.90 1.58
N ALA A 15 -0.06 -4.52 2.58
CA ALA A 15 -0.89 -3.81 3.57
C ALA A 15 -0.08 -2.85 4.45
N MET A 16 1.13 -3.24 4.87
CA MET A 16 2.03 -2.41 5.67
C MET A 16 2.44 -1.16 4.89
N LEU A 17 2.90 -1.33 3.64
CA LEU A 17 3.28 -0.21 2.77
C LEU A 17 2.07 0.68 2.46
N ALA A 18 0.91 0.09 2.21
CA ALA A 18 -0.32 0.83 1.99
C ALA A 18 -0.69 1.71 3.20
N ALA A 19 -0.58 1.16 4.41
CA ALA A 19 -0.87 1.88 5.65
C ALA A 19 0.09 3.06 5.86
N ILE A 20 1.40 2.87 5.59
CA ILE A 20 2.40 3.95 5.70
C ILE A 20 2.09 5.07 4.68
N CYS A 21 1.77 4.71 3.43
CA CYS A 21 1.40 5.69 2.41
C CYS A 21 0.11 6.44 2.77
N LEU A 22 -0.91 5.75 3.28
CA LEU A 22 -2.15 6.40 3.72
C LEU A 22 -1.94 7.30 4.93
N ALA A 23 -1.10 6.90 5.88
CA ALA A 23 -0.72 7.73 7.02
C ALA A 23 -0.04 9.02 6.56
N ALA A 24 0.91 8.92 5.62
CA ALA A 24 1.55 10.09 5.02
C ALA A 24 0.53 10.98 4.28
N ALA A 25 -0.37 10.38 3.48
CA ALA A 25 -1.42 11.11 2.78
C ALA A 25 -2.32 11.89 3.74
N ALA A 26 -2.74 11.26 4.84
CA ALA A 26 -3.58 11.87 5.86
C ALA A 26 -2.88 13.03 6.57
N LEU A 27 -1.59 12.86 6.92
CA LEU A 27 -0.79 13.93 7.53
C LEU A 27 -0.63 15.13 6.59
N VAL A 28 -0.34 14.90 5.31
CA VAL A 28 -0.22 15.98 4.32
C VAL A 28 -1.56 16.68 4.13
N TYR A 29 -2.65 15.92 4.01
CA TYR A 29 -3.99 16.49 3.84
C TYR A 29 -4.43 17.34 5.04
N ALA A 30 -4.12 16.90 6.27
CA ALA A 30 -4.48 17.61 7.49
C ALA A 30 -3.82 19.00 7.62
N VAL A 31 -2.66 19.22 7.00
CA VAL A 31 -1.90 20.47 7.08
C VAL A 31 -2.04 21.31 5.79
N ALA A 32 -2.58 20.74 4.71
CA ALA A 32 -2.75 21.43 3.44
C ALA A 32 -3.83 22.53 3.53
N LEU A 33 -3.51 23.73 3.05
CA LEU A 33 -4.50 24.80 2.90
C LEU A 33 -5.43 24.51 1.71
N PRO A 34 -6.70 24.95 1.76
CA PRO A 34 -7.61 24.82 0.63
C PRO A 34 -7.03 25.46 -0.63
N GLY A 35 -6.95 24.69 -1.72
CA GLY A 35 -6.38 25.13 -3.00
C GLY A 35 -4.85 25.06 -3.10
N SER A 36 -4.15 24.55 -2.08
CA SER A 36 -2.70 24.41 -2.13
C SER A 36 -2.25 23.28 -3.06
N PRO A 37 -1.08 23.41 -3.72
CA PRO A 37 -0.52 22.34 -4.54
C PRO A 37 -0.10 21.12 -3.71
N THR A 38 0.06 21.26 -2.39
CA THR A 38 0.34 20.15 -1.46
C THR A 38 -0.75 19.09 -1.42
N LEU A 39 -1.99 19.42 -1.82
CA LEU A 39 -3.05 18.41 -1.96
C LEU A 39 -2.71 17.35 -3.02
N ALA A 40 -1.98 17.70 -4.08
CA ALA A 40 -1.54 16.74 -5.09
C ALA A 40 -0.61 15.67 -4.49
N LEU A 41 0.23 16.05 -3.52
CA LEU A 41 1.07 15.10 -2.79
C LEU A 41 0.24 14.14 -1.94
N ALA A 42 -0.79 14.63 -1.23
CA ALA A 42 -1.68 13.77 -0.45
C ALA A 42 -2.38 12.72 -1.34
N TYR A 43 -2.91 13.14 -2.50
CA TYR A 43 -3.50 12.22 -3.47
C TYR A 43 -2.48 11.26 -4.07
N GLY A 44 -1.25 11.70 -4.31
CA GLY A 44 -0.16 10.85 -4.77
C GLY A 44 0.16 9.74 -3.76
N PHE A 45 0.30 10.06 -2.48
CA PHE A 45 0.51 9.07 -1.43
C PHE A 45 -0.69 8.13 -1.27
N ALA A 46 -1.92 8.64 -1.36
CA ALA A 46 -3.12 7.81 -1.32
C ALA A 46 -3.15 6.81 -2.50
N ALA A 47 -2.83 7.27 -3.72
CA ALA A 47 -2.74 6.41 -4.90
C ALA A 47 -1.66 5.34 -4.73
N LEU A 48 -0.47 5.72 -4.23
CA LEU A 48 0.60 4.76 -3.93
C LEU A 48 0.14 3.71 -2.91
N GLY A 49 -0.58 4.13 -1.87
CA GLY A 49 -1.12 3.20 -0.88
C GLY A 49 -2.06 2.16 -1.49
N VAL A 50 -2.99 2.59 -2.35
CA VAL A 50 -3.88 1.69 -3.09
C VAL A 50 -3.08 0.75 -4.01
N THR A 51 -2.04 1.25 -4.68
CA THR A 51 -1.21 0.40 -5.55
C THR A 51 -0.46 -0.68 -4.77
N PHE A 52 0.14 -0.36 -3.62
CA PHE A 52 0.85 -1.36 -2.81
C PHE A 52 -0.10 -2.41 -2.24
N LEU A 53 -1.29 -2.00 -1.82
CA LEU A 53 -2.32 -2.95 -1.39
C LEU A 53 -2.73 -3.87 -2.54
N GLY A 54 -2.97 -3.29 -3.72
CA GLY A 54 -3.29 -4.05 -4.94
C GLY A 54 -2.21 -5.07 -5.28
N ILE A 55 -0.94 -4.66 -5.32
CA ILE A 55 0.19 -5.56 -5.58
C ILE A 55 0.27 -6.67 -4.53
N GLY A 56 0.10 -6.34 -3.25
CA GLY A 56 0.09 -7.33 -2.17
C GLY A 56 -1.03 -8.36 -2.31
N THR A 57 -2.25 -7.91 -2.62
CA THR A 57 -3.40 -8.79 -2.85
C THR A 57 -3.23 -9.69 -4.08
N VAL A 58 -2.69 -9.15 -5.18
CA VAL A 58 -2.40 -9.93 -6.39
C VAL A 58 -1.30 -10.94 -6.12
N GLY A 59 -0.22 -10.53 -5.45
CA GLY A 59 0.88 -11.41 -5.07
C GLY A 59 0.41 -12.57 -4.18
N ALA A 60 -0.45 -12.27 -3.19
CA ALA A 60 -1.06 -13.28 -2.35
C ALA A 60 -1.93 -14.24 -3.19
N ALA A 61 -2.84 -13.71 -4.03
CA ALA A 61 -3.68 -14.53 -4.90
C ALA A 61 -2.87 -15.46 -5.83
N VAL A 62 -1.76 -14.97 -6.39
CA VAL A 62 -0.86 -15.78 -7.23
C VAL A 62 -0.18 -16.88 -6.43
N VAL A 63 0.31 -16.58 -5.23
CA VAL A 63 0.92 -17.60 -4.35
C VAL A 63 -0.10 -18.66 -3.94
N GLY A 64 -1.34 -18.27 -3.62
CA GLY A 64 -2.42 -19.21 -3.34
C GLY A 64 -2.74 -20.09 -4.54
N TYR A 65 -2.93 -19.49 -5.71
CA TYR A 65 -3.26 -20.22 -6.95
C TYR A 65 -2.17 -21.17 -7.43
N LEU A 66 -0.89 -20.82 -7.25
CA LEU A 66 0.25 -21.67 -7.64
C LEU A 66 0.67 -22.67 -6.56
N GLY A 67 0.19 -22.48 -5.33
CA GLY A 67 0.50 -23.33 -4.18
C GLY A 67 -0.46 -24.51 -4.01
N ASP A 68 -1.67 -24.42 -4.58
CA ASP A 68 -2.64 -25.53 -4.74
C ASP A 68 -2.29 -26.41 -5.96
#